data_AF-A0A372DV20-F1
#
_entry.id   AF-A0A372DV20-F1
#
_cell.length_a   1.000
_cell.length_b   1.000
_cell.length_c   1.000
_cell.angle_alpha   90.00
_cell.angle_beta   90.00
_cell.angle_gamma   90.00
#
_symmetry.space_group_name_H-M   'P 1'
#
loop_
_entity.id
_entity.type
_entity.pdbx_description
1 polymer ?
#
loop_
_entity_poly.entity_id
_entity_poly.type
_entity_poly.pdbx_seq_one_letter_code
_entity_poly.pdbx_strand_id
1 'polypeptide(L)'
;APLLLDVREPPEFAAGHLPGAVSLPLSVLEARAAEVPATGPVVVYCQGGTRSARAVALLQAGLGLMNLRSLEGGIQGFGEG
;
A
#
# COMPACT_ATOMS: atom_id res chain seq x y z
N ALA A 1 -1.80 9.13 12.83
CA ALA A 1 -2.62 8.61 11.72
C ALA A 1 -1.86 7.48 11.03
N PRO A 2 -2.52 6.48 10.44
CA PRO A 2 -1.84 5.43 9.68
C PRO A 2 -1.19 6.01 8.42
N LEU A 3 -0.03 5.48 8.03
CA LEU A 3 0.57 5.76 6.73
C LEU A 3 -0.26 5.06 5.65
N LEU A 4 -0.67 5.76 4.60
CA LEU A 4 -1.32 5.17 3.44
C LEU A 4 -0.26 4.86 2.38
N LEU A 5 -0.16 3.62 1.94
CA LEU A 5 0.77 3.17 0.91
C LEU A 5 -0.02 2.73 -0.33
N ASP A 6 0.15 3.45 -1.43
CA ASP A 6 -0.45 3.12 -2.72
C ASP A 6 0.50 2.24 -3.54
N VAL A 7 0.07 1.03 -3.85
CA VAL A 7 0.88 0.06 -4.63
C VAL A 7 0.46 -0.05 -6.10
N ARG A 8 -0.32 0.91 -6.59
CA ARG A 8 -0.69 0.99 -8.00
C ARG A 8 0.46 1.55 -8.82
N GLU A 9 0.32 1.46 -10.14
CA GLU A 9 1.29 2.03 -11.05
C GLU A 9 1.28 3.56 -10.94
N PRO A 10 2.43 4.24 -11.14
CA PRO A 10 2.54 5.69 -11.04
C PRO A 10 1.48 6.50 -11.81
N PRO A 11 1.05 6.12 -13.04
CA PRO A 11 -0.05 6.83 -13.71
C PRO A 11 -1.39 6.73 -12.97
N GLU A 12 -1.69 5.61 -12.31
CA GLU A 12 -2.92 5.46 -11.52
C GLU A 12 -2.88 6.35 -10.26
N PHE A 13 -1.71 6.43 -9.61
CA PHE A 13 -1.51 7.33 -8.48
C PHE A 13 -1.66 8.80 -8.90
N ALA A 14 -1.07 9.18 -10.03
CA ALA A 14 -1.16 10.53 -10.58
C ALA A 14 -2.60 10.90 -11.02
N ALA A 15 -3.39 9.94 -11.48
CA ALA A 15 -4.78 10.14 -11.85
C ALA A 15 -5.70 10.41 -10.64
N GLY A 16 -5.32 9.93 -9.44
CA GLY A 16 -6.05 10.19 -8.21
C GLY A 16 -5.71 9.18 -7.12
N HIS A 17 -5.38 9.67 -5.93
CA HIS A 17 -4.96 8.87 -4.78
C HIS A 17 -5.52 9.45 -3.47
N LEU A 18 -5.43 8.67 -2.39
CA LEU A 18 -5.87 9.11 -1.07
C LEU A 18 -4.95 10.20 -0.50
N PRO A 19 -5.51 11.24 0.14
CA PRO A 19 -4.71 12.33 0.67
C PRO A 19 -3.70 11.84 1.71
N GLY A 20 -2.42 12.19 1.53
CA GLY A 20 -1.33 11.74 2.39
C GLY A 20 -0.81 10.33 2.08
N ALA A 21 -1.26 9.70 0.99
CA ALA A 21 -0.70 8.44 0.53
C ALA A 21 0.69 8.61 -0.10
N VAL A 22 1.55 7.62 0.15
CA VAL A 22 2.86 7.47 -0.47
C VAL A 22 2.74 6.48 -1.62
N SER A 23 3.25 6.85 -2.80
CA SER A 23 3.29 5.95 -3.95
C SER A 23 4.48 5.00 -3.85
N LEU A 24 4.22 3.69 -3.80
CA LEU A 24 5.24 2.64 -3.87
C LEU A 24 4.72 1.47 -4.72
N PRO A 25 4.86 1.54 -6.05
CA PRO A 25 4.27 0.58 -6.98
C PRO A 25 4.70 -0.85 -6.68
N LEU A 26 3.79 -1.81 -6.83
CA LEU A 26 4.09 -3.24 -6.60
C LEU A 26 5.32 -3.71 -7.41
N SER A 27 5.51 -3.17 -8.61
CA SER A 27 6.63 -3.50 -9.52
C SER A 27 8.01 -3.18 -8.93
N VAL A 28 8.12 -2.14 -8.08
CA VAL A 28 9.37 -1.74 -7.43
C VAL A 28 9.38 -2.01 -5.92
N LEU A 29 8.25 -2.47 -5.37
CA LEU A 29 8.04 -2.68 -3.95
C LEU A 29 9.09 -3.61 -3.34
N GLU A 30 9.42 -4.71 -4.03
CA GLU A 30 10.42 -5.66 -3.54
C GLU A 30 11.81 -5.02 -3.44
N ALA A 31 12.21 -4.24 -4.45
CA ALA A 31 13.49 -3.55 -4.47
C ALA A 31 13.55 -2.35 -3.50
N ARG A 32 12.39 -1.79 -3.14
CA ARG A 32 12.22 -0.57 -2.35
C ARG A 32 11.55 -0.83 -1.00
N ALA A 33 11.48 -2.09 -0.59
CA ALA A 33 10.77 -2.51 0.61
C ALA A 33 11.27 -1.76 1.85
N ALA A 34 12.59 -1.46 1.90
CA ALA A 34 13.23 -0.75 2.99
C ALA A 34 12.73 0.70 3.19
N GLU A 35 12.03 1.29 2.21
CA GLU A 35 11.39 2.61 2.36
C GLU A 35 10.09 2.53 3.16
N VAL A 36 9.53 1.33 3.36
CA VAL A 36 8.32 1.14 4.17
C VAL A 36 8.70 1.21 5.66
N PRO A 37 8.07 2.10 6.45
CA PRO A 37 8.41 2.25 7.85
C PRO A 37 8.05 0.99 8.64
N ALA A 38 9.01 0.52 9.43
CA ALA A 38 8.82 -0.61 10.33
C ALA A 38 8.04 -0.27 11.61
N THR A 39 7.78 1.01 11.84
CA THR A 39 7.14 1.53 13.05
C THR A 39 5.84 2.27 12.72
N GLY A 40 4.79 1.99 13.48
CA GLY A 40 3.47 2.60 13.31
C GLY A 40 2.60 1.89 12.27
N PRO A 41 1.27 2.08 12.28
CA PRO A 41 0.37 1.36 11.38
C PRO A 41 0.51 1.85 9.93
N VAL A 42 0.68 0.91 9.00
CA VAL A 42 0.72 1.16 7.55
C VAL A 42 -0.47 0.48 6.89
N VAL A 43 -1.23 1.23 6.11
CA VAL A 43 -2.37 0.75 5.34
C VAL A 43 -2.00 0.75 3.86
N VAL A 44 -1.88 -0.44 3.29
CA VAL A 44 -1.51 -0.67 1.89
C VAL A 44 -2.77 -0.83 1.06
N TYR A 45 -2.90 -0.10 -0.04
CA TYR A 45 -4.06 -0.18 -0.91
C TYR A 45 -3.68 -0.18 -2.38
N CYS A 46 -4.53 -0.79 -3.21
CA CYS A 46 -4.49 -0.62 -4.65
C CYS A 46 -5.87 -0.20 -5.17
N GLN A 47 -6.18 -0.44 -6.44
CA GLN A 47 -7.51 -0.21 -6.99
C GLN A 47 -8.60 -1.02 -6.27
N GLY A 48 -8.45 -2.35 -6.14
CA GLY A 48 -9.51 -3.25 -5.66
C GLY A 48 -9.09 -4.28 -4.60
N GLY A 49 -7.92 -4.11 -3.97
CA GLY A 49 -7.47 -4.98 -2.86
C GLY A 49 -6.49 -6.12 -3.22
N THR A 50 -6.51 -6.64 -4.46
CA THR A 50 -5.67 -7.81 -4.85
C THR A 50 -4.18 -7.53 -4.82
N ARG A 51 -3.74 -6.39 -5.39
CA ARG A 51 -2.30 -6.02 -5.43
C ARG A 51 -1.79 -5.64 -4.05
N SER A 52 -2.63 -5.01 -3.22
CA SER A 52 -2.28 -4.65 -1.84
C SER A 52 -2.11 -5.86 -0.92
N ALA A 53 -2.92 -6.91 -1.07
CA ALA A 53 -2.71 -8.16 -0.32
C ALA A 53 -1.36 -8.82 -0.67
N ARG A 54 -1.01 -8.84 -1.97
CA ARG A 54 0.31 -9.32 -2.44
C ARG A 54 1.45 -8.47 -1.86
N ALA A 55 1.31 -7.15 -1.90
CA ALA A 55 2.29 -6.22 -1.35
C ALA A 55 2.56 -6.46 0.15
N VAL A 56 1.50 -6.62 0.95
CA VAL A 56 1.62 -6.91 2.38
C VAL A 56 2.37 -8.22 2.61
N ALA A 57 2.03 -9.28 1.88
CA ALA A 57 2.70 -10.57 2.02
C ALA A 57 4.20 -10.49 1.66
N LEU A 58 4.56 -9.76 0.59
CA LEU A 58 5.94 -9.55 0.18
C LEU A 58 6.74 -8.79 1.25
N LEU A 59 6.17 -7.71 1.78
CA LEU A 59 6.82 -6.90 2.82
C LEU A 59 6.94 -7.65 4.15
N GLN A 60 5.94 -8.46 4.50
CA GLN A 60 5.99 -9.36 5.66
C GLN A 60 7.08 -10.41 5.51
N ALA A 61 7.18 -11.05 4.33
CA ALA A 61 8.18 -12.08 4.08
C ALA A 61 9.60 -11.51 3.96
N GLY A 62 9.77 -10.36 3.31
CA GLY A 62 11.07 -9.76 3.04
C GLY A 62 11.66 -8.99 4.23
N LEU A 63 10.81 -8.29 5.00
CA LEU A 63 11.25 -7.39 6.07
C LEU A 63 10.69 -7.73 7.45
N GLY A 64 9.81 -8.73 7.56
CA GLY A 64 9.17 -9.09 8.84
C GLY A 64 8.18 -8.04 9.34
N LEU A 65 7.66 -7.19 8.46
CA LEU A 65 6.79 -6.06 8.82
C LEU A 65 5.40 -6.52 9.26
N MET A 66 5.13 -6.53 10.57
CA MET A 66 3.83 -6.95 11.14
C MET A 66 2.83 -5.80 11.31
N ASN A 67 3.25 -4.57 11.02
CA ASN A 67 2.47 -3.34 11.16
C ASN A 67 1.64 -2.98 9.91
N LEU A 68 1.58 -3.88 8.92
CA LEU A 68 0.93 -3.66 7.64
C LEU A 68 -0.51 -4.20 7.63
N ARG A 69 -1.42 -3.45 7.02
CA ARG A 69 -2.81 -3.87 6.76
C ARG A 69 -3.17 -3.57 5.32
N SER A 70 -3.82 -4.50 4.63
CA SER A 70 -4.38 -4.22 3.31
C SER A 70 -5.75 -3.56 3.46
N LEU A 71 -6.02 -2.52 2.66
CA LEU A 71 -7.34 -1.94 2.55
C LEU A 71 -8.26 -2.85 1.73
N GLU A 72 -9.31 -3.38 2.37
CA GLU A 72 -10.36 -4.16 1.71
C GLU A 72 -11.10 -3.31 0.68
N GLY A 73 -11.35 -3.86 -0.52
CA GLY A 73 -11.95 -3.10 -1.62
C GLY A 73 -11.06 -2.05 -2.29
N GLY A 74 -9.84 -1.81 -1.77
CA GLY A 74 -8.91 -0.82 -2.32
C GLY A 74 -9.44 0.62 -2.29
N ILE A 75 -8.89 1.49 -3.13
CA ILE A 75 -9.36 2.88 -3.24
C ILE A 75 -10.81 2.97 -3.74
N GLN A 76 -11.33 1.95 -4.42
CA GLN A 76 -12.72 1.92 -4.86
C GLN A 76 -13.70 1.74 -3.69
N GLY A 77 -13.31 1.02 -2.64
CA GLY A 77 -14.09 0.90 -1.40
C GLY A 77 -13.85 2.04 -0.41
N PHE A 78 -12.83 2.87 -0.64
CA PHE A 78 -12.50 4.00 0.23
C PHE A 78 -13.39 5.20 -0.09
N GLY A 79 -14.51 5.32 0.62
CA GLY A 79 -15.48 6.41 0.42
C GLY A 79 -16.93 5.96 0.50
N GLU A 80 -17.20 4.65 0.62
CA GLU A 80 -18.49 4.15 1.06
C GLU A 80 -18.49 4.05 2.60
N GLY A 81 -18.66 5.19 3.26
CA GLY A 81 -18.74 5.33 4.72
C GLY A 81 -18.95 6.77 5.16
#